data_AF-A0A967L513-F1
#
_entry.id   AF-A0A967L513-F1
#
_cell.length_a   1.000
_cell.length_b   1.000
_cell.length_c   1.000
_cell.angle_alpha   90.00
_cell.angle_beta   90.00
_cell.angle_gamma   90.00
#
_symmetry.space_group_name_H-M   'P 1'
#
loop_
_entity.id
_entity.type
_entity.pdbx_description
1 polymer ?
#
loop_
_entity_poly.entity_id
_entity_poly.type
_entity_poly.pdbx_seq_one_letter_code
_entity_poly.pdbx_strand_id
1 'polypeptide(L)'
;MKVAPLLFSVMFGTGSLLAQGMDLEVGELTAELAGKTVFLNREYLVFPVEAKEGEKLPLLIYLHGAGAVGDEIRRISGPARGVVQGIAKFKKGPCVVVAPQCLRAT
;
A
#
# COMPACT_ATOMS: atom_id res chain seq x y z
N MET A 1 -19.35 42.03 -42.43
CA MET A 1 -19.77 40.76 -41.81
C MET A 1 -18.50 39.98 -41.51
N LYS A 2 -18.10 39.87 -40.24
CA LYS A 2 -16.88 39.18 -39.79
C LYS A 2 -17.31 37.86 -39.15
N VAL A 3 -16.81 36.75 -39.69
CA VAL A 3 -17.09 35.39 -39.22
C VAL A 3 -16.11 35.07 -38.09
N ALA A 4 -16.64 34.67 -36.93
CA ALA A 4 -15.84 34.09 -35.85
C ALA A 4 -16.03 32.57 -35.87
N PRO A 5 -14.95 31.77 -35.79
CA PRO A 5 -15.03 30.42 -35.28
C PRO A 5 -14.33 30.38 -33.92
N LEU A 6 -15.19 30.45 -32.92
CA LEU A 6 -15.01 29.98 -31.57
C LEU A 6 -14.76 28.46 -31.61
N LEU A 7 -13.50 27.98 -31.64
CA LEU A 7 -13.21 26.55 -31.40
C LEU A 7 -11.70 26.29 -31.16
N PHE A 8 -11.21 26.59 -29.97
CA PHE A 8 -10.01 25.90 -29.43
C PHE A 8 -10.14 25.77 -27.92
N SER A 9 -11.26 25.18 -27.51
CA SER A 9 -11.54 24.88 -26.11
C SER A 9 -11.35 23.37 -25.89
N VAL A 10 -10.42 23.06 -24.99
CA VAL A 10 -10.37 21.85 -24.16
C VAL A 10 -9.99 20.55 -24.87
N MET A 11 -8.69 20.24 -24.88
CA MET A 11 -8.16 18.86 -24.94
C MET A 11 -7.01 18.70 -23.92
N PHE A 12 -7.24 19.13 -22.67
CA PHE A 12 -6.41 18.79 -21.52
C PHE A 12 -7.33 18.24 -20.42
N GLY A 13 -7.76 17.01 -20.58
CA GLY A 13 -8.58 16.38 -19.56
C GLY A 13 -8.99 14.99 -19.99
N THR A 14 -8.26 13.99 -19.51
CA THR A 14 -8.67 12.59 -19.22
C THR A 14 -7.44 11.68 -19.14
N GLY A 15 -6.51 12.00 -18.23
CA GLY A 15 -5.31 11.19 -18.01
C GLY A 15 -5.20 10.52 -16.63
N SER A 16 -6.10 10.81 -15.69
CA SER A 16 -5.88 10.46 -14.28
C SER A 16 -7.11 9.86 -13.63
N LEU A 17 -7.54 8.68 -14.11
CA LEU A 17 -8.63 7.91 -13.49
C LEU A 17 -8.30 6.42 -13.39
N LEU A 18 -7.02 6.08 -13.23
CA LEU A 18 -6.56 4.74 -12.84
C LEU A 18 -5.54 4.79 -11.70
N ALA A 19 -5.71 5.73 -10.77
CA ALA A 19 -5.14 5.59 -9.44
C ALA A 19 -6.27 5.11 -8.51
N GLN A 20 -6.83 3.93 -8.78
CA GLN A 20 -7.49 3.19 -7.70
C GLN A 20 -6.38 2.88 -6.71
N GLY A 21 -6.27 3.70 -5.67
CA GLY A 21 -5.34 3.48 -4.58
C GLY A 21 -5.60 2.08 -4.06
N MET A 22 -4.59 1.23 -4.12
CA MET A 22 -4.68 -0.11 -3.57
C MET A 22 -5.08 0.04 -2.10
N ASP A 23 -6.12 -0.69 -1.69
CA ASP A 23 -6.61 -0.66 -0.32
C ASP A 23 -5.44 -0.92 0.63
N LEU A 24 -5.12 0.08 1.43
CA LEU A 24 -4.03 0.07 2.39
C LEU A 24 -4.62 0.35 3.75
N GLU A 25 -4.53 -0.63 4.62
CA GLU A 25 -4.97 -0.55 5.99
C GLU A 25 -3.76 -0.51 6.92
N VAL A 26 -3.92 0.15 8.06
CA VAL A 26 -2.92 0.14 9.13
C VAL A 26 -3.50 -0.73 10.25
N GLY A 27 -2.86 -1.86 10.50
CA GLY A 27 -3.13 -2.69 11.66
C GLY A 27 -2.26 -2.28 12.84
N GLU A 28 -2.70 -2.65 14.04
CA GLU A 28 -1.97 -2.36 15.28
C GLU A 28 -1.88 -3.63 16.13
N LEU A 29 -0.68 -3.93 16.63
CA LEU A 29 -0.49 -5.00 17.59
C LEU A 29 -1.20 -4.68 18.91
N THR A 30 -1.78 -5.69 19.54
CA THR A 30 -2.29 -5.57 20.90
C THR A 30 -1.16 -5.19 21.87
N ALA A 31 -1.49 -4.53 22.99
CA ALA A 31 -0.49 -4.16 23.98
C ALA A 31 0.33 -5.36 24.48
N GLU A 32 -0.29 -6.53 24.61
CA GLU A 32 0.40 -7.78 24.99
C GLU A 32 1.43 -8.22 23.94
N LEU A 33 1.08 -8.18 22.64
CA LEU A 33 1.99 -8.54 21.56
C LEU A 33 3.09 -7.50 21.39
N ALA A 34 2.75 -6.22 21.48
CA ALA A 34 3.72 -5.13 21.44
C ALA A 34 4.72 -5.23 22.60
N GLY A 35 4.28 -5.63 23.80
CA GLY A 35 5.17 -5.86 24.94
C GLY A 35 6.14 -7.04 24.78
N LYS A 36 5.93 -7.89 23.77
CA LYS A 36 6.81 -9.04 23.44
C LYS A 36 7.84 -8.70 22.35
N THR A 37 7.82 -7.48 21.80
CA THR A 37 8.75 -7.05 20.75
C THR A 37 9.70 -5.97 21.27
N VAL A 38 10.92 -5.92 20.72
CA VAL A 38 11.92 -4.91 21.08
C VAL A 38 12.11 -3.90 19.95
N PHE A 39 12.11 -4.38 18.70
CA PHE A 39 12.41 -3.58 17.52
C PHE A 39 11.27 -3.54 16.51
N LEU A 40 10.03 -3.86 16.91
CA LEU A 40 8.90 -3.85 15.98
C LEU A 40 8.02 -2.65 16.27
N ASN A 41 7.69 -1.89 15.22
CA ASN A 41 6.65 -0.88 15.32
C ASN A 41 5.33 -1.57 15.70
N ARG A 42 4.55 -0.91 16.56
CA ARG A 42 3.24 -1.42 16.97
C ARG A 42 2.28 -1.44 15.78
N GLU A 43 2.41 -0.46 14.88
CA GLU A 43 1.66 -0.40 13.64
C GLU A 43 2.31 -1.26 12.55
N TYR A 44 1.49 -1.83 11.68
CA TYR A 44 1.91 -2.55 10.48
C TYR A 44 0.96 -2.27 9.32
N LEU A 45 1.46 -2.36 8.08
CA LEU A 45 0.62 -2.17 6.90
C LEU A 45 -0.01 -3.48 6.45
N VAL A 46 -1.25 -3.41 5.99
CA VAL A 46 -2.02 -4.52 5.42
C VAL A 46 -2.52 -4.11 4.04
N PHE A 47 -2.32 -4.98 3.07
CA PHE A 47 -2.78 -4.83 1.69
C PHE A 47 -3.59 -6.06 1.29
N PRO A 48 -4.93 -5.99 1.29
CA PRO A 48 -5.75 -7.00 0.63
C PRO A 48 -5.52 -6.95 -0.89
N VAL A 49 -5.20 -8.11 -1.50
CA VAL A 49 -5.03 -8.22 -2.95
C VAL A 49 -6.10 -9.13 -3.51
N GLU A 50 -7.12 -8.52 -4.12
CA GLU A 50 -8.30 -9.24 -4.64
C GLU A 50 -8.98 -10.10 -3.56
N ALA A 51 -8.76 -9.76 -2.29
CA ALA A 51 -9.26 -10.49 -1.12
C ALA A 51 -10.77 -10.28 -0.98
N LYS A 52 -11.49 -11.36 -0.64
CA LYS A 52 -12.91 -11.31 -0.30
C LYS A 52 -13.10 -11.69 1.16
N GLU A 53 -14.09 -11.05 1.79
CA GLU A 53 -14.43 -11.30 3.18
C GLU A 53 -14.91 -12.76 3.37
N GLY A 54 -14.51 -13.38 4.48
CA GLY A 54 -14.90 -14.74 4.83
C GLY A 54 -14.05 -15.86 4.19
N GLU A 55 -13.11 -15.54 3.29
CA GLU A 55 -12.21 -16.52 2.69
C GLU A 55 -10.92 -16.72 3.51
N LYS A 56 -10.41 -17.95 3.56
CA LYS A 56 -9.05 -18.21 4.06
C LYS A 56 -8.05 -17.94 2.95
N LEU A 57 -7.27 -16.88 3.12
CA LEU A 57 -6.32 -16.41 2.10
C LEU A 57 -4.86 -16.68 2.51
N PRO A 58 -3.96 -16.90 1.54
CA PRO A 58 -2.52 -16.88 1.80
C PRO A 58 -2.06 -15.54 2.39
N LEU A 59 -1.13 -15.60 3.34
CA LEU A 59 -0.48 -14.45 3.93
C LEU A 59 0.95 -14.32 3.39
N LEU A 60 1.27 -13.17 2.82
CA LEU A 60 2.64 -12.80 2.46
C LEU A 60 3.15 -11.73 3.43
N ILE A 61 4.27 -12.00 4.11
CA ILE A 61 4.92 -11.03 4.98
C ILE A 61 6.08 -10.40 4.21
N TYR A 62 5.96 -9.10 3.90
CA TYR A 62 7.00 -8.32 3.25
C TYR A 62 7.89 -7.62 4.29
N LEU A 63 9.19 -7.91 4.26
CA LEU A 63 10.17 -7.28 5.13
C LEU A 63 10.99 -6.25 4.36
N HIS A 64 11.02 -5.02 4.85
CA HIS A 64 11.77 -3.94 4.23
C HIS A 64 13.28 -4.04 4.50
N GLY A 65 14.09 -3.40 3.66
CA GLY A 65 15.53 -3.22 3.91
C GLY A 65 15.84 -2.08 4.89
N ALA A 66 17.12 -1.90 5.24
CA ALA A 66 17.57 -0.94 6.26
C ALA A 66 17.11 0.52 6.03
N GLY A 67 16.89 0.94 4.79
CA GLY A 67 16.50 2.32 4.44
C GLY A 67 15.14 2.76 4.98
N ALA A 68 14.28 1.83 5.39
CA ALA A 68 12.95 2.12 5.93
C ALA A 68 12.79 1.83 7.43
N VAL A 69 13.91 1.57 8.13
CA VAL A 69 13.95 1.50 9.60
C VAL A 69 13.55 2.85 10.20
N GLY A 70 12.69 2.81 11.22
CA GLY A 70 12.13 3.98 11.89
C GLY A 70 10.78 3.67 12.55
N ASP A 71 10.10 4.71 12.99
CA ASP A 71 8.81 4.69 13.69
C ASP A 71 7.64 5.24 12.85
N GLU A 72 7.94 5.87 11.71
CA GLU A 72 6.93 6.35 10.77
C GLU A 72 6.44 5.25 9.82
N ILE A 73 5.29 4.62 10.15
CA ILE A 73 4.77 3.45 9.40
C ILE A 73 4.53 3.72 7.91
N ARG A 74 4.18 4.95 7.55
CA ARG A 74 3.89 5.31 6.14
C ARG A 74 5.13 5.23 5.25
N ARG A 75 6.36 5.27 5.81
CA ARG A 75 7.62 5.21 5.05
C ARG A 75 7.85 3.86 4.37
N ILE A 76 7.29 2.77 4.89
CA ILE A 76 7.42 1.43 4.30
C ILE A 76 6.38 1.12 3.21
N SER A 77 5.40 2.01 2.99
CA SER A 77 4.30 1.77 2.04
C SER A 77 4.75 1.71 0.57
N GLY A 78 5.70 2.56 0.16
CA GLY A 78 6.20 2.61 -1.21
C GLY A 78 6.85 1.29 -1.65
N PRO A 79 7.88 0.81 -0.93
CA PRO A 79 8.51 -0.47 -1.24
C PRO A 79 7.53 -1.66 -1.21
N ALA A 80 6.63 -1.71 -0.22
CA ALA A 80 5.62 -2.76 -0.14
C ALA A 80 4.69 -2.76 -1.36
N ARG A 81 4.21 -1.59 -1.80
CA ARG A 81 3.33 -1.45 -2.97
C ARG A 81 3.91 -2.06 -4.25
N GLY A 82 5.23 -2.03 -4.45
CA GLY A 82 5.85 -2.68 -5.62
C GLY A 82 5.58 -4.19 -5.67
N VAL A 83 5.62 -4.86 -4.52
CA VAL A 83 5.28 -6.28 -4.39
C VAL A 83 3.79 -6.50 -4.69
N VAL A 84 2.93 -5.68 -4.07
CA VAL A 84 1.47 -5.81 -4.24
C VAL A 84 1.06 -5.59 -5.70
N GLN A 85 1.65 -4.59 -6.38
CA GLN A 85 1.45 -4.34 -7.81
C GLN A 85 1.92 -5.51 -8.67
N GLY A 86 3.05 -6.13 -8.32
CA GLY A 86 3.53 -7.33 -9.01
C GLY A 86 2.54 -8.49 -8.89
N ILE A 87 2.03 -8.75 -7.68
CA ILE A 87 1.04 -9.82 -7.44
C ILE A 87 -0.21 -9.60 -8.30
N ALA A 88 -0.76 -8.39 -8.28
CA ALA A 88 -1.95 -8.04 -9.08
C ALA A 88 -1.65 -8.16 -10.59
N LYS A 89 -0.56 -7.54 -11.06
CA LYS A 89 -0.17 -7.55 -12.49
C LYS A 89 0.01 -8.96 -13.05
N PHE A 90 0.60 -9.86 -12.27
CA PHE A 90 0.90 -11.23 -12.69
C PHE A 90 -0.15 -12.25 -12.24
N LYS A 91 -1.32 -11.79 -11.74
CA LYS A 91 -2.45 -12.61 -11.31
C LYS A 91 -2.04 -13.72 -10.33
N LYS A 92 -1.31 -13.32 -9.28
CA LYS A 92 -0.82 -14.23 -8.22
C LYS A 92 -1.66 -14.19 -6.94
N GLY A 93 -2.75 -13.41 -6.94
CA GLY A 93 -3.75 -13.39 -5.86
C GLY A 93 -4.79 -14.52 -5.97
N PRO A 94 -5.80 -14.53 -5.08
CA PRO A 94 -6.02 -13.58 -3.99
C PRO A 94 -5.11 -13.85 -2.78
N CYS A 95 -4.68 -12.81 -2.08
CA CYS A 95 -3.86 -12.94 -0.87
C CYS A 95 -3.93 -11.68 0.00
N VAL A 96 -3.36 -11.75 1.20
CA VAL A 96 -3.12 -10.58 2.06
C VAL A 96 -1.62 -10.37 2.18
N VAL A 97 -1.15 -9.15 1.88
CA VAL A 97 0.24 -8.76 2.12
C VAL A 97 0.31 -7.94 3.40
N VAL A 98 1.20 -8.31 4.31
CA VAL A 98 1.47 -7.57 5.55
C VAL A 98 2.90 -7.07 5.53
N ALA A 99 3.11 -5.80 5.89
CA ALA A 99 4.44 -5.20 6.00
C ALA A 99 4.62 -4.58 7.40
N PRO A 100 5.34 -5.25 8.32
CA PRO A 100 5.76 -4.65 9.57
C PRO A 100 6.94 -3.68 9.37
N GLN A 101 7.16 -2.77 10.31
CA GLN A 101 8.32 -1.88 10.32
C GLN A 101 9.25 -2.21 11.50
N CYS A 102 10.54 -2.31 11.21
CA CYS A 102 11.58 -2.37 12.21
C CYS A 102 11.86 -0.96 12.77
N LEU A 103 11.81 -0.82 14.10
CA LEU A 103 12.15 0.41 14.82
C LEU A 103 13.65 0.66 14.76
N ARG A 104 14.02 1.94 14.79
CA ARG A 104 15.41 2.33 15.01
C ARG A 104 15.77 2.03 16.47
N ALA A 105 16.87 1.31 16.68
CA ALA A 105 17.47 1.21 18.01
C ALA A 105 17.83 2.63 18.46
N THR A 106 17.22 3.08 19.55
CA THR A 106 17.58 4.32 20.26
C THR A 106 18.86 4.14 21.06
#